data_AF-A0A1G6MTA4-F1
#
_entry.id   AF-A0A1G6MTA4-F1
#
_cell.length_a   1.000
_cell.length_b   1.000
_cell.length_c   1.000
_cell.angle_alpha   90.00
_cell.angle_beta   90.00
_cell.angle_gamma   90.00
#
_symmetry.space_group_name_H-M   'P 1'
#
loop_
_entity.id
_entity.type
_entity.pdbx_description
1 polymer ?
#
loop_
_entity_poly.entity_id
_entity_poly.type
_entity_poly.pdbx_seq_one_letter_code
_entity_poly.pdbx_strand_id
1 'polypeptide(L)'
;MKKYLLPATITFLTVLISCTKTGADENNNNSNNPPFEIWMGLKAGSAGNWANVDWKVVLPDGSYFNQLPREGFLDFSKNQPGGTWGTFTLSGNTGAFTNQYETIRVKKIGNTELEKVGYTNRLYKLAPVDGLKLSGKYNTISNWSTIPNYPYGPNDAQPMISFAANGTFNDQGAFITNFTMPYQDPKRAPGNGTYEIKNFTLILNYSDGRKIAKAFSGVFNNAVTATAGMVFIAGNPFYNQ
;
A
#
# COMPACT_ATOMS: atom_id res chain seq x y z
N MET A 1 87.35 10.27 -22.03
CA MET A 1 87.10 11.44 -22.91
C MET A 1 85.81 11.22 -23.68
N LYS A 2 85.04 12.30 -23.86
CA LYS A 2 83.84 12.47 -24.71
C LYS A 2 82.52 11.83 -24.23
N LYS A 3 81.67 12.73 -23.72
CA LYS A 3 80.21 12.63 -23.57
C LYS A 3 79.54 12.75 -24.95
N TYR A 4 78.50 11.95 -25.21
CA TYR A 4 77.40 12.24 -26.13
C TYR A 4 76.15 11.52 -25.58
N LEU A 5 75.20 12.21 -24.94
CA LEU A 5 74.01 12.90 -25.49
C LEU A 5 73.01 11.97 -26.20
N LEU A 6 71.87 11.75 -25.51
CA LEU A 6 70.63 11.09 -25.92
C LEU A 6 69.99 11.75 -27.17
N PRO A 7 69.02 11.06 -27.82
CA PRO A 7 67.64 11.46 -27.56
C PRO A 7 66.70 10.27 -27.25
N ALA A 8 65.91 10.44 -26.19
CA ALA A 8 64.76 9.63 -25.86
C ALA A 8 63.59 10.00 -26.79
N THR A 9 62.95 8.99 -27.37
CA THR A 9 61.75 9.16 -28.19
C THR A 9 60.54 9.33 -27.26
N ILE A 10 59.98 10.54 -27.22
CA ILE A 10 58.73 10.85 -26.53
C ILE A 10 57.59 10.59 -27.51
N THR A 11 56.77 9.57 -27.25
CA THR A 11 55.53 9.33 -27.98
C THR A 11 54.44 10.22 -27.40
N PHE A 12 53.99 11.20 -28.18
CA PHE A 12 52.79 12.00 -27.89
C PHE A 12 51.55 11.11 -28.06
N LEU A 13 50.84 10.83 -26.97
CA LEU A 13 49.48 10.28 -27.01
C LEU A 13 48.52 11.48 -27.00
N THR A 14 47.88 11.74 -28.14
CA THR A 14 46.83 12.76 -28.27
C THR A 14 45.55 12.26 -27.60
N VAL A 15 45.15 12.93 -26.53
CA VAL A 15 43.82 12.80 -25.91
C VAL A 15 42.82 13.51 -26.83
N LEU A 16 41.97 12.75 -27.51
CA LEU A 16 40.75 13.30 -28.10
C LEU A 16 39.68 13.40 -27.00
N ILE A 17 39.49 14.63 -26.51
CA ILE A 17 38.31 14.98 -25.72
C ILE A 17 37.14 15.06 -26.69
N SER A 18 36.29 14.02 -26.71
CA SER A 18 34.98 14.08 -27.33
C SER A 18 33.94 14.34 -26.24
N CYS A 19 33.56 15.61 -26.08
CA CYS A 19 32.35 15.98 -25.38
C CYS A 19 31.15 15.47 -26.18
N THR A 20 30.53 14.38 -25.73
CA THR A 20 29.13 14.11 -26.01
C THR A 20 28.38 14.10 -24.69
N LYS A 21 27.60 15.15 -24.52
CA LYS A 21 26.49 15.22 -23.58
C LYS A 21 25.43 14.23 -24.06
N THR A 22 24.54 13.83 -23.16
CA THR A 22 23.31 13.03 -23.34
C THR A 22 23.48 11.53 -23.08
N GLY A 23 22.72 11.05 -22.10
CA GLY A 23 22.66 9.65 -21.70
C GLY A 23 22.47 9.58 -20.20
N ALA A 24 21.26 9.93 -19.75
CA ALA A 24 20.81 9.51 -18.45
C ALA A 24 21.01 7.98 -18.37
N ASP A 25 21.78 7.53 -17.39
CA ASP A 25 21.74 6.14 -16.98
C ASP A 25 20.32 5.88 -16.46
N GLU A 26 19.44 5.48 -17.38
CA GLU A 26 18.23 4.74 -17.07
C GLU A 26 18.65 3.41 -16.46
N ASN A 27 19.04 3.46 -15.18
CA ASN A 27 18.94 2.30 -14.32
C ASN A 27 17.46 2.01 -14.16
N ASN A 28 16.99 1.22 -15.12
CA ASN A 28 15.70 0.56 -15.17
C ASN A 28 15.66 -0.48 -14.04
N ASN A 29 15.68 0.01 -12.80
CA ASN A 29 15.31 -0.79 -11.63
C ASN A 29 13.81 -0.96 -11.71
N ASN A 30 13.42 -2.00 -12.44
CA ASN A 30 12.11 -2.61 -12.41
C ASN A 30 11.88 -3.29 -11.04
N SER A 31 12.10 -2.53 -9.97
CA SER A 31 11.69 -2.89 -8.62
C SER A 31 10.21 -2.60 -8.56
N ASN A 32 9.40 -3.59 -8.91
CA ASN A 32 7.96 -3.61 -8.66
C ASN A 32 7.60 -3.50 -7.16
N ASN A 33 8.57 -3.27 -6.28
CA ASN A 33 8.32 -2.99 -4.88
C ASN A 33 8.16 -1.48 -4.66
N PRO A 34 7.09 -1.05 -3.99
CA PRO A 34 6.92 0.35 -3.63
C PRO A 34 8.11 0.82 -2.76
N PRO A 35 8.45 2.11 -2.80
CA PRO A 35 9.57 2.66 -2.05
C PRO A 35 9.26 2.79 -0.55
N PHE A 36 8.42 1.91 0.01
CA PHE A 36 8.00 1.91 1.40
C PHE A 36 7.57 0.52 1.84
N GLU A 37 7.62 0.28 3.14
CA GLU A 37 7.04 -0.91 3.76
C GLU A 37 5.76 -0.54 4.48
N ILE A 38 4.75 -1.39 4.40
CA ILE A 38 3.54 -1.25 5.22
C ILE A 38 3.52 -2.41 6.21
N TRP A 39 3.43 -2.07 7.49
CA TRP A 39 3.27 -3.00 8.59
C TRP A 39 1.86 -2.88 9.15
N MET A 40 1.23 -4.03 9.36
CA MET A 40 -0.12 -4.16 9.89
C MET A 40 -0.08 -4.99 11.16
N GLY A 41 -0.78 -4.54 12.19
CA GLY A 41 -1.05 -5.35 13.38
C GLY A 41 -2.39 -5.00 13.99
N LEU A 42 -2.67 -5.53 15.17
CA LEU A 42 -3.84 -5.16 15.95
C LEU A 42 -3.40 -4.33 17.16
N LYS A 43 -4.24 -3.36 17.55
CA LYS A 43 -4.08 -2.63 18.81
C LYS A 43 -4.27 -3.58 20.00
N ALA A 44 -3.73 -3.21 21.16
CA ALA A 44 -3.88 -4.03 22.36
C ALA A 44 -5.36 -4.33 22.67
N GLY A 45 -5.67 -5.55 23.12
CA GLY A 45 -7.04 -5.98 23.44
C GLY A 45 -7.97 -6.14 22.23
N SER A 46 -7.48 -5.99 21.00
CA SER A 46 -8.31 -5.97 19.77
C SER A 46 -8.19 -7.24 18.93
N ALA A 47 -7.86 -8.38 19.52
CA ALA A 47 -7.77 -9.65 18.80
C ALA A 47 -9.10 -9.97 18.08
N GLY A 48 -9.05 -10.17 16.76
CA GLY A 48 -10.25 -10.41 15.94
C GLY A 48 -11.10 -9.16 15.66
N ASN A 49 -10.73 -7.98 16.18
CA ASN A 49 -11.44 -6.73 15.91
C ASN A 49 -10.72 -5.91 14.83
N TRP A 50 -11.17 -6.08 13.59
CA TRP A 50 -10.62 -5.41 12.40
C TRP A 50 -10.94 -3.91 12.30
N ALA A 51 -11.70 -3.34 13.23
CA ALA A 51 -11.84 -1.88 13.35
C ALA A 51 -10.62 -1.25 14.06
N ASN A 52 -9.81 -2.05 14.76
CA ASN A 52 -8.70 -1.59 15.60
C ASN A 52 -7.34 -2.06 15.06
N VAL A 53 -7.10 -1.78 13.78
CA VAL A 53 -5.82 -2.07 13.12
C VAL A 53 -4.79 -1.00 13.47
N ASP A 54 -3.55 -1.46 13.64
CA ASP A 54 -2.35 -0.66 13.85
C ASP A 54 -1.56 -0.66 12.53
N TRP A 55 -1.41 0.51 11.92
CA TRP A 55 -0.73 0.67 10.63
C TRP A 55 0.58 1.43 10.84
N LYS A 56 1.67 0.95 10.24
CA LYS A 56 2.94 1.70 10.15
C LYS A 56 3.42 1.68 8.71
N VAL A 57 3.54 2.85 8.08
CA VAL A 57 4.15 3.01 6.76
C VAL A 57 5.57 3.51 6.96
N VAL A 58 6.57 2.72 6.57
CA VAL A 58 8.00 3.03 6.75
C VAL A 58 8.62 3.40 5.41
N LEU A 59 9.25 4.58 5.35
CA LEU A 59 10.01 5.06 4.20
C LEU A 59 11.47 4.58 4.24
N PRO A 60 12.22 4.63 3.12
CA PRO A 60 13.58 4.11 3.06
C PRO A 60 14.57 4.91 3.93
N ASP A 61 14.25 6.16 4.22
CA ASP A 61 15.02 7.02 5.13
C ASP A 61 14.76 6.72 6.62
N GLY A 62 13.92 5.73 6.93
CA GLY A 62 13.52 5.37 8.29
C GLY A 62 12.42 6.26 8.88
N SER A 63 11.93 7.28 8.17
CA SER A 63 10.71 7.98 8.59
C SER A 63 9.54 7.02 8.54
N TYR A 64 8.60 7.11 9.49
CA TYR A 64 7.36 6.35 9.41
C TYR A 64 6.13 7.19 9.71
N PHE A 65 5.01 6.78 9.14
CA PHE A 65 3.69 7.34 9.37
C PHE A 65 2.81 6.30 10.06
N ASN A 66 2.13 6.68 11.14
CA ASN A 66 1.39 5.76 12.00
C ASN A 66 -0.06 5.45 11.55
N GLN A 67 -0.39 5.72 10.29
CA GLN A 67 -1.72 5.47 9.71
C GLN A 67 -1.63 4.99 8.28
N LEU A 68 -2.71 4.36 7.81
CA LEU A 68 -2.91 4.07 6.40
C LEU A 68 -3.56 5.29 5.72
N PRO A 69 -2.95 5.89 4.68
CA PRO A 69 -3.55 7.00 3.95
C PRO A 69 -4.82 6.53 3.24
N ARG A 70 -5.99 7.08 3.58
CA ARG A 70 -7.28 6.59 3.06
C ARG A 70 -7.38 6.55 1.53
N GLU A 71 -6.78 7.53 0.86
CA GLU A 71 -6.77 7.68 -0.59
C GLU A 71 -5.69 6.84 -1.29
N GLY A 72 -4.87 6.10 -0.54
CA GLY A 72 -3.78 5.30 -1.08
C GLY A 72 -2.44 6.04 -1.14
N PHE A 73 -1.55 5.56 -2.00
CA PHE A 73 -0.13 5.90 -1.99
C PHE A 73 0.38 6.56 -3.27
N LEU A 74 -0.49 6.85 -4.25
CA LEU A 74 -0.06 7.49 -5.51
C LEU A 74 0.60 8.86 -5.27
N ASP A 75 0.05 9.64 -4.35
CA ASP A 75 0.54 10.97 -3.98
C ASP A 75 1.02 11.03 -2.52
N PHE A 76 1.35 9.86 -1.93
CA PHE A 76 1.75 9.80 -0.52
C PHE A 76 3.09 10.51 -0.29
N SER A 77 3.10 11.38 0.71
CA SER A 77 4.25 12.22 1.03
C SER A 77 4.28 12.56 2.52
N LYS A 78 5.36 13.20 2.99
CA LYS A 78 5.48 13.66 4.38
C LYS A 78 4.42 14.72 4.79
N ASN A 79 3.68 15.26 3.84
CA ASN A 79 2.56 16.17 4.11
C ASN A 79 1.22 15.44 4.31
N GLN A 80 1.23 14.10 4.36
CA GLN A 80 0.02 13.29 4.52
C GLN A 80 -0.74 13.68 5.81
N PRO A 81 -2.04 14.07 5.72
CA PRO A 81 -2.85 14.38 6.89
C PRO A 81 -3.38 13.13 7.60
N GLY A 82 -3.85 13.32 8.83
CA GLY A 82 -4.62 12.35 9.61
C GLY A 82 -3.79 11.53 10.61
N GLY A 83 -2.50 11.35 10.36
CA GLY A 83 -1.60 10.59 11.23
C GLY A 83 -0.45 11.43 11.80
N THR A 84 0.55 10.72 12.30
CA THR A 84 1.73 11.29 12.96
C THR A 84 2.98 10.66 12.37
N TRP A 85 3.95 11.52 12.07
CA TRP A 85 5.27 11.11 11.61
C TRP A 85 6.20 10.81 12.79
N GLY A 86 7.13 9.90 12.55
CA GLY A 86 8.17 9.53 13.49
C GLY A 86 9.32 8.83 12.79
N THR A 87 10.13 8.13 13.57
CA THR A 87 11.29 7.38 13.08
C THR A 87 11.16 5.91 13.45
N PHE A 88 11.41 5.04 12.48
CA PHE A 88 11.62 3.62 12.66
C PHE A 88 13.13 3.34 12.61
N THR A 89 13.65 2.69 13.64
CA THR A 89 15.03 2.21 13.67
C THR A 89 15.05 0.71 13.90
N LEU A 90 16.00 0.03 13.26
CA LEU A 90 16.25 -1.40 13.46
C LEU A 90 17.76 -1.64 13.42
N SER A 91 18.32 -2.10 14.55
CA SER A 91 19.72 -2.48 14.67
C SER A 91 19.79 -3.93 15.13
N GLY A 92 20.38 -4.79 14.29
CA GLY A 92 20.29 -6.24 14.46
C GLY A 92 18.84 -6.70 14.52
N ASN A 93 18.46 -7.34 15.65
CA ASN A 93 17.11 -7.85 15.86
C ASN A 93 16.23 -6.94 16.72
N THR A 94 16.68 -5.75 17.10
CA THR A 94 15.94 -4.84 17.97
C THR A 94 15.72 -3.50 17.32
N GLY A 95 14.54 -2.94 17.48
CA GLY A 95 14.17 -1.68 16.89
C GLY A 95 13.11 -0.93 17.68
N ALA A 96 12.69 0.22 17.16
CA ALA A 96 11.59 0.99 17.71
C ALA A 96 10.89 1.83 16.65
N PHE A 97 9.57 1.97 16.81
CA PHE A 97 8.78 3.02 16.19
C PHE A 97 8.60 4.15 17.21
N THR A 98 9.16 5.33 16.93
CA THR A 98 9.12 6.47 17.85
C THR A 98 8.48 7.68 17.18
N ASN A 99 7.42 8.23 17.76
CA ASN A 99 6.84 9.51 17.38
C ASN A 99 6.65 10.40 18.63
N GLN A 100 6.05 11.59 18.49
CA GLN A 100 5.85 12.52 19.60
C GLN A 100 4.94 12.00 20.74
N TYR A 101 4.17 10.94 20.52
CA TYR A 101 3.20 10.39 21.47
C TYR A 101 3.61 9.04 22.06
N GLU A 102 4.41 8.25 21.34
CA GLU A 102 4.74 6.89 21.76
C GLU A 102 6.11 6.42 21.27
N THR A 103 6.66 5.43 21.99
CA THR A 103 7.77 4.60 21.56
C THR A 103 7.36 3.14 21.67
N ILE A 104 7.18 2.47 20.53
CA ILE A 104 6.89 1.03 20.47
C ILE A 104 8.20 0.31 20.17
N ARG A 105 8.78 -0.34 21.19
CA ARG A 105 9.94 -1.22 21.00
C ARG A 105 9.51 -2.50 20.29
N VAL A 106 10.34 -2.94 19.35
CA VAL A 106 10.09 -4.17 18.56
C VAL A 106 11.30 -5.09 18.54
N LYS A 107 11.02 -6.38 18.37
CA LYS A 107 12.03 -7.40 18.04
C LYS A 107 11.72 -8.01 16.68
N LYS A 108 12.73 -8.16 15.84
CA LYS A 108 12.62 -8.85 14.56
C LYS A 108 12.49 -10.36 14.81
N ILE A 109 11.35 -10.93 14.43
CA ILE A 109 11.11 -12.37 14.46
C ILE A 109 11.45 -12.99 13.10
N GLY A 110 11.13 -12.27 12.03
CA GLY A 110 11.45 -12.66 10.66
C GLY A 110 11.44 -11.46 9.72
N ASN A 111 11.57 -11.72 8.41
CA ASN A 111 11.55 -10.64 7.41
C ASN A 111 10.18 -9.96 7.26
N THR A 112 9.11 -10.65 7.67
CA THR A 112 7.73 -10.14 7.55
C THR A 112 7.04 -10.01 8.91
N GLU A 113 7.77 -10.11 10.01
CA GLU A 113 7.16 -10.17 11.33
C GLU A 113 8.03 -9.52 12.42
N LEU A 114 7.40 -8.64 13.19
CA LEU A 114 7.97 -7.97 14.35
C LEU A 114 7.10 -8.26 15.58
N GLU A 115 7.75 -8.66 16.68
CA GLU A 115 7.14 -8.69 18.01
C GLU A 115 7.14 -7.29 18.58
N LYS A 116 5.99 -6.82 19.09
CA LYS A 116 5.91 -5.59 19.90
C LYS A 116 6.24 -5.95 21.35
N VAL A 117 7.34 -5.42 21.89
CA VAL A 117 7.82 -5.78 23.23
C VAL A 117 6.80 -5.35 24.27
N GLY A 118 6.32 -6.32 25.07
CA GLY A 118 5.29 -6.11 26.09
C GLY A 118 3.85 -6.17 25.58
N TYR A 119 3.63 -6.57 24.32
CA TYR A 119 2.29 -6.72 23.72
C TYR A 119 2.11 -8.11 23.11
N THR A 120 0.89 -8.65 23.20
CA THR A 120 0.55 -9.94 22.56
C THR A 120 0.49 -9.85 21.04
N ASN A 121 0.02 -8.71 20.52
CA ASN A 121 -0.16 -8.51 19.08
C ASN A 121 1.15 -8.13 18.40
N ARG A 122 1.39 -8.75 17.23
CA ARG A 122 2.57 -8.54 16.39
C ARG A 122 2.29 -7.53 15.29
N LEU A 123 3.34 -7.11 14.59
CA LEU A 123 3.28 -6.37 13.34
C LEU A 123 3.75 -7.27 12.20
N TYR A 124 2.99 -7.30 11.12
CA TYR A 124 3.24 -8.11 9.95
C TYR A 124 3.46 -7.21 8.75
N LYS A 125 4.55 -7.44 8.02
CA LYS A 125 4.82 -6.73 6.77
C LYS A 125 3.82 -7.21 5.72
N LEU A 126 3.08 -6.29 5.13
CA LEU A 126 2.10 -6.64 4.10
C LEU A 126 2.80 -7.23 2.87
N ALA A 127 2.16 -8.23 2.26
CA ALA A 127 2.57 -8.76 0.97
C ALA A 127 2.26 -7.72 -0.14
N PRO A 128 3.10 -7.63 -1.19
CA PRO A 128 2.80 -6.81 -2.37
C PRO A 128 1.46 -7.18 -3.02
N VAL A 129 0.79 -6.19 -3.62
CA VAL A 129 -0.58 -6.33 -4.18
C VAL A 129 -0.70 -5.82 -5.62
N ASP A 130 0.40 -5.36 -6.21
CA ASP A 130 0.41 -4.71 -7.51
C ASP A 130 0.00 -5.67 -8.63
N GLY A 131 -0.85 -5.17 -9.53
CA GLY A 131 -1.38 -5.94 -10.66
C GLY A 131 -2.45 -6.97 -10.30
N LEU A 132 -2.84 -7.10 -9.03
CA LEU A 132 -3.83 -8.07 -8.59
C LEU A 132 -5.19 -7.85 -9.29
N LYS A 133 -5.79 -8.96 -9.72
CA LYS A 133 -7.17 -9.00 -10.22
C LYS A 133 -8.02 -9.85 -9.27
N LEU A 134 -8.86 -9.16 -8.50
CA LEU A 134 -9.86 -9.74 -7.61
C LEU A 134 -11.06 -10.28 -8.39
N SER A 135 -11.74 -11.23 -7.77
CA SER A 135 -12.97 -11.85 -8.24
C SER A 135 -13.85 -12.19 -7.04
N GLY A 136 -15.07 -11.65 -7.03
CA GLY A 136 -16.04 -11.89 -5.96
C GLY A 136 -16.78 -10.65 -5.53
N LYS A 137 -17.60 -10.79 -4.49
CA LYS A 137 -18.46 -9.74 -3.92
C LYS A 137 -17.97 -9.39 -2.53
N TYR A 138 -17.50 -8.17 -2.37
CA TYR A 138 -16.85 -7.70 -1.15
C TYR A 138 -17.76 -6.73 -0.41
N ASN A 139 -18.09 -7.04 0.84
CA ASN A 139 -19.00 -6.24 1.67
C ASN A 139 -18.34 -5.79 2.97
N THR A 140 -18.72 -4.64 3.52
CA THR A 140 -18.18 -4.20 4.82
C THR A 140 -18.78 -4.97 6.01
N ILE A 141 -19.90 -5.66 5.81
CA ILE A 141 -20.58 -6.48 6.81
C ILE A 141 -20.03 -7.91 6.74
N SER A 142 -19.49 -8.41 7.84
CA SER A 142 -19.05 -9.81 7.93
C SER A 142 -20.23 -10.78 7.84
N ASN A 143 -20.02 -11.92 7.18
CA ASN A 143 -21.03 -12.98 6.96
C ASN A 143 -22.32 -12.51 6.25
N TRP A 144 -22.27 -11.40 5.50
CA TRP A 144 -23.44 -10.79 4.85
C TRP A 144 -24.27 -11.77 4.00
N SER A 145 -23.62 -12.76 3.36
CA SER A 145 -24.26 -13.77 2.52
C SER A 145 -25.14 -14.77 3.28
N THR A 146 -24.95 -14.89 4.60
CA THR A 146 -25.68 -15.84 5.46
C THR A 146 -26.55 -15.15 6.50
N ILE A 147 -26.63 -13.81 6.53
CA ILE A 147 -27.47 -13.07 7.49
C ILE A 147 -28.94 -13.34 7.17
N PRO A 148 -29.72 -13.92 8.10
CA PRO A 148 -31.17 -13.98 7.95
C PRO A 148 -31.72 -12.55 7.90
N ASN A 149 -32.51 -12.22 6.87
CA ASN A 149 -33.05 -10.89 6.62
C ASN A 149 -31.97 -9.81 6.34
N TYR A 150 -30.99 -10.11 5.49
CA TYR A 150 -30.07 -9.11 4.98
C TYR A 150 -30.85 -7.88 4.45
N PRO A 151 -30.57 -6.66 4.93
CA PRO A 151 -31.49 -5.51 4.80
C PRO A 151 -31.46 -4.84 3.42
N TYR A 152 -30.72 -5.42 2.46
CA TYR A 152 -30.60 -4.91 1.11
C TYR A 152 -31.07 -5.97 0.11
N GLY A 153 -31.98 -5.56 -0.78
CA GLY A 153 -32.37 -6.34 -1.94
C GLY A 153 -31.28 -6.39 -3.01
N PRO A 154 -31.46 -7.23 -4.05
CA PRO A 154 -30.49 -7.41 -5.13
C PRO A 154 -30.23 -6.15 -5.95
N ASN A 155 -31.21 -5.22 -5.99
CA ASN A 155 -31.14 -3.97 -6.76
C ASN A 155 -30.89 -2.75 -5.87
N ASP A 156 -30.79 -2.93 -4.56
CA ASP A 156 -30.60 -1.82 -3.63
C ASP A 156 -29.13 -1.40 -3.60
N ALA A 157 -28.93 -0.10 -3.40
CA ALA A 157 -27.63 0.39 -3.00
C ALA A 157 -27.27 -0.21 -1.64
N GLN A 158 -26.07 -0.79 -1.54
CA GLN A 158 -25.62 -1.55 -0.38
C GLN A 158 -24.09 -1.45 -0.24
N PRO A 159 -23.51 -1.70 0.95
CA PRO A 159 -22.09 -1.49 1.21
C PRO A 159 -21.20 -2.58 0.59
N MET A 160 -21.29 -2.72 -0.74
CA MET A 160 -20.73 -3.80 -1.53
C MET A 160 -20.04 -3.27 -2.78
N ILE A 161 -18.91 -3.87 -3.10
CA ILE A 161 -18.24 -3.74 -4.39
C ILE A 161 -17.94 -5.15 -4.92
N SER A 162 -18.26 -5.38 -6.19
CA SER A 162 -17.95 -6.64 -6.86
C SER A 162 -16.78 -6.42 -7.82
N PHE A 163 -15.86 -7.37 -7.87
CA PHE A 163 -14.76 -7.38 -8.84
C PHE A 163 -14.88 -8.61 -9.76
N ALA A 164 -14.47 -8.44 -11.01
CA ALA A 164 -14.31 -9.51 -11.97
C ALA A 164 -12.84 -9.71 -12.35
N ALA A 165 -12.48 -10.95 -12.68
CA ALA A 165 -11.13 -11.35 -13.04
C ALA A 165 -10.56 -10.60 -14.27
N ASN A 166 -11.43 -10.07 -15.14
CA ASN A 166 -11.03 -9.25 -16.29
C ASN A 166 -10.67 -7.79 -15.91
N GLY A 167 -10.73 -7.42 -14.64
CA GLY A 167 -10.39 -6.07 -14.19
C GLY A 167 -11.54 -5.06 -14.23
N THR A 168 -12.79 -5.50 -14.33
CA THR A 168 -13.96 -4.64 -14.13
C THR A 168 -14.49 -4.72 -12.70
N PHE A 169 -15.22 -3.70 -12.28
CA PHE A 169 -15.89 -3.67 -10.99
C PHE A 169 -17.33 -3.17 -11.11
N ASN A 170 -18.14 -3.50 -10.12
CA ASN A 170 -19.47 -2.93 -9.88
C ASN A 170 -19.56 -2.49 -8.42
N ASP A 171 -19.56 -1.19 -8.19
CA ASP A 171 -19.76 -0.55 -6.89
C ASP A 171 -21.26 -0.35 -6.66
N GLN A 172 -21.81 -1.06 -5.68
CA GLN A 172 -23.23 -0.97 -5.31
C GLN A 172 -23.46 0.03 -4.18
N GLY A 173 -22.44 0.77 -3.75
CA GLY A 173 -22.49 1.69 -2.62
C GLY A 173 -21.45 1.43 -1.55
N ALA A 174 -20.31 0.82 -1.91
CA ALA A 174 -19.20 0.51 -0.99
C ALA A 174 -18.66 1.75 -0.26
N PHE A 175 -18.86 2.94 -0.81
CA PHE A 175 -18.34 4.21 -0.26
C PHE A 175 -19.44 5.19 0.19
N ILE A 176 -20.69 4.73 0.22
CA ILE A 176 -21.85 5.52 0.63
C ILE A 176 -21.97 5.52 2.14
N THR A 177 -22.29 6.69 2.71
CA THR A 177 -22.56 6.85 4.15
C THR A 177 -24.04 7.01 4.46
N ASN A 178 -24.88 7.31 3.46
CA ASN A 178 -26.33 7.43 3.59
C ASN A 178 -27.07 6.63 2.52
N PHE A 179 -27.54 5.43 2.87
CA PHE A 179 -28.24 4.53 1.95
C PHE A 179 -29.70 4.94 1.66
N THR A 180 -30.28 5.92 2.38
CA THR A 180 -31.61 6.45 2.03
C THR A 180 -31.56 7.44 0.87
N MET A 181 -30.39 8.05 0.63
CA MET A 181 -30.14 8.96 -0.49
C MET A 181 -28.80 8.61 -1.18
N PRO A 182 -28.68 7.42 -1.81
CA PRO A 182 -27.41 6.89 -2.28
C PRO A 182 -26.73 7.71 -3.37
N TYR A 183 -27.48 8.60 -4.04
CA TYR A 183 -26.99 9.47 -5.11
C TYR A 183 -26.79 10.93 -4.67
N GLN A 184 -26.95 11.24 -3.38
CA GLN A 184 -26.84 12.62 -2.86
C GLN A 184 -25.44 13.21 -3.06
N ASP A 185 -24.39 12.40 -2.91
CA ASP A 185 -23.01 12.77 -3.26
C ASP A 185 -22.61 12.04 -4.54
N PRO A 186 -22.64 12.72 -5.71
CA PRO A 186 -22.28 12.11 -6.98
C PRO A 186 -20.87 11.51 -6.99
N LYS A 187 -19.94 12.03 -6.17
CA LYS A 187 -18.56 11.52 -6.13
C LYS A 187 -18.47 10.13 -5.51
N ARG A 188 -19.45 9.72 -4.69
CA ARG A 188 -19.49 8.44 -3.95
C ARG A 188 -20.65 7.55 -4.35
N ALA A 189 -21.47 7.99 -5.32
CA ALA A 189 -22.62 7.25 -5.80
C ALA A 189 -22.21 5.89 -6.40
N PRO A 190 -23.10 4.88 -6.40
CA PRO A 190 -22.86 3.59 -7.05
C PRO A 190 -22.47 3.75 -8.51
N GLY A 191 -21.83 2.74 -9.09
CA GLY A 191 -21.42 2.74 -10.48
C GLY A 191 -20.57 1.55 -10.84
N ASN A 192 -20.03 1.55 -12.05
CA ASN A 192 -19.18 0.48 -12.54
C ASN A 192 -18.05 1.06 -13.38
N GLY A 193 -17.06 0.22 -13.68
CA GLY A 193 -15.97 0.59 -14.57
C GLY A 193 -14.83 -0.41 -14.51
N THR A 194 -13.61 0.08 -14.64
CA THR A 194 -12.39 -0.72 -14.59
C THR A 194 -11.55 -0.37 -13.36
N TYR A 195 -10.76 -1.31 -12.89
CA TYR A 195 -9.85 -1.06 -11.78
C TYR A 195 -8.45 -1.61 -12.01
N GLU A 196 -7.52 -0.99 -11.30
CA GLU A 196 -6.14 -1.45 -11.15
C GLU A 196 -5.74 -1.34 -9.67
N ILE A 197 -4.81 -2.20 -9.26
CA ILE A 197 -4.17 -2.14 -7.95
C ILE A 197 -2.69 -1.88 -8.18
N LYS A 198 -2.19 -0.78 -7.63
CA LYS A 198 -0.81 -0.33 -7.79
C LYS A 198 -0.32 0.37 -6.53
N ASN A 199 0.89 0.07 -6.08
CA ASN A 199 1.50 0.61 -4.87
C ASN A 199 0.52 0.61 -3.67
N PHE A 200 -0.10 -0.54 -3.35
CA PHE A 200 -1.11 -0.62 -2.29
C PHE A 200 -2.28 0.38 -2.43
N THR A 201 -2.64 0.73 -3.67
CA THR A 201 -3.76 1.63 -3.99
C THR A 201 -4.69 0.93 -4.96
N LEU A 202 -5.96 0.80 -4.59
CA LEU A 202 -7.05 0.47 -5.50
C LEU A 202 -7.47 1.75 -6.22
N ILE A 203 -7.38 1.73 -7.54
CA ILE A 203 -7.78 2.82 -8.42
C ILE A 203 -9.01 2.35 -9.19
N LEU A 204 -10.13 3.04 -8.97
CA LEU A 204 -11.41 2.80 -9.63
C LEU A 204 -11.62 3.89 -10.69
N ASN A 205 -11.65 3.48 -11.96
CA ASN A 205 -11.99 4.34 -13.09
C ASN A 205 -13.43 4.03 -13.50
N TYR A 206 -14.37 4.87 -13.07
CA TYR A 206 -15.79 4.70 -13.34
C TYR A 206 -16.11 5.06 -14.80
N SER A 207 -17.10 4.37 -15.39
CA SER A 207 -17.57 4.58 -16.76
C SER A 207 -18.15 5.99 -16.98
N ASP A 208 -18.56 6.67 -15.91
CA ASP A 208 -19.06 8.05 -15.93
C ASP A 208 -17.95 9.12 -15.82
N GLY A 209 -16.68 8.70 -15.83
CA GLY A 209 -15.52 9.59 -15.76
C GLY A 209 -15.01 9.87 -14.34
N ARG A 210 -15.69 9.42 -13.28
CA ARG A 210 -15.14 9.54 -11.92
C ARG A 210 -13.90 8.66 -11.74
N LYS A 211 -12.94 9.17 -10.96
CA LYS A 211 -11.78 8.41 -10.51
C LYS A 211 -11.72 8.44 -8.98
N ILE A 212 -11.66 7.27 -8.37
CA ILE A 212 -11.52 7.11 -6.92
C ILE A 212 -10.27 6.28 -6.64
N ALA A 213 -9.40 6.78 -5.77
CA ALA A 213 -8.27 6.02 -5.25
C ALA A 213 -8.52 5.71 -3.77
N LYS A 214 -8.20 4.49 -3.34
CA LYS A 214 -8.24 4.08 -1.93
C LYS A 214 -7.04 3.22 -1.61
N ALA A 215 -6.50 3.32 -0.39
CA ALA A 215 -5.52 2.35 0.06
C ALA A 215 -6.09 0.94 -0.01
N PHE A 216 -5.27 -0.02 -0.43
CA PHE A 216 -5.64 -1.40 -0.63
C PHE A 216 -4.60 -2.32 0.01
N SER A 217 -5.06 -3.34 0.73
CA SER A 217 -4.16 -4.37 1.28
C SER A 217 -4.88 -5.68 1.54
N GLY A 218 -4.08 -6.74 1.68
CA GLY A 218 -4.51 -8.01 2.27
C GLY A 218 -4.54 -7.98 3.79
N VAL A 219 -4.53 -9.17 4.39
CA VAL A 219 -4.54 -9.37 5.84
C VAL A 219 -3.16 -9.80 6.29
N PHE A 220 -2.54 -9.01 7.18
CA PHE A 220 -1.20 -9.27 7.70
C PHE A 220 -0.19 -9.56 6.56
N ASN A 221 0.68 -10.55 6.70
CA ASN A 221 1.68 -10.92 5.69
C ASN A 221 1.18 -11.97 4.69
N ASN A 222 -0.13 -12.24 4.64
CA ASN A 222 -0.67 -13.21 3.69
C ASN A 222 -0.67 -12.63 2.26
N ALA A 223 -0.25 -13.44 1.29
CA ALA A 223 -0.40 -13.11 -0.12
C ALA A 223 -1.90 -13.00 -0.46
N VAL A 224 -2.26 -11.97 -1.22
CA VAL A 224 -3.65 -11.76 -1.63
C VAL A 224 -3.92 -12.56 -2.90
N THR A 225 -4.92 -13.44 -2.85
CA THR A 225 -5.38 -14.21 -4.00
C THR A 225 -6.57 -13.50 -4.68
N ALA A 226 -6.89 -13.90 -5.91
CA ALA A 226 -8.03 -13.35 -6.63
C ALA A 226 -9.36 -13.47 -5.85
N THR A 227 -9.51 -14.51 -5.03
CA THR A 227 -10.73 -14.79 -4.25
C THR A 227 -10.49 -14.61 -2.75
N ALA A 228 -9.57 -13.74 -2.35
CA ALA A 228 -9.24 -13.52 -0.94
C ALA A 228 -10.53 -13.25 -0.12
N GLY A 229 -10.71 -14.03 0.96
CA GLY A 229 -11.90 -13.96 1.83
C GLY A 229 -12.07 -12.61 2.54
N MET A 230 -11.00 -11.85 2.70
CA MET A 230 -11.02 -10.50 3.25
C MET A 230 -9.89 -9.67 2.65
N VAL A 231 -10.18 -8.39 2.40
CA VAL A 231 -9.23 -7.35 2.02
C VAL A 231 -9.52 -6.08 2.81
N PHE A 232 -8.60 -5.12 2.81
CA PHE A 232 -8.82 -3.79 3.37
C PHE A 232 -8.88 -2.76 2.25
N ILE A 233 -9.96 -1.97 2.22
CA ILE A 233 -10.12 -0.82 1.31
C ILE A 233 -10.29 0.43 2.16
N ALA A 234 -9.43 1.43 1.95
CA ALA A 234 -9.35 2.65 2.76
C ALA A 234 -9.13 2.40 4.27
N GLY A 235 -8.54 1.24 4.61
CA GLY A 235 -8.35 0.79 5.99
C GLY A 235 -9.56 0.11 6.64
N ASN A 236 -10.66 -0.09 5.90
CA ASN A 236 -11.83 -0.83 6.38
C ASN A 236 -11.82 -2.27 5.85
N PRO A 237 -12.23 -3.26 6.65
CA PRO A 237 -12.34 -4.63 6.17
C PRO A 237 -13.50 -4.80 5.20
N PHE A 238 -13.26 -5.56 4.15
CA PHE A 238 -14.23 -5.97 3.14
C PHE A 238 -14.17 -7.49 2.99
N TYR A 239 -15.31 -8.16 3.18
CA TYR A 239 -15.44 -9.61 3.26
C TYR A 239 -16.02 -10.18 1.97
N ASN A 240 -15.32 -11.15 1.37
CA ASN A 240 -15.74 -11.85 0.16
C ASN A 240 -16.60 -13.05 0.49
N GLN A 241 -17.71 -13.22 -0.24
CA GLN A 241 -18.61 -14.38 -0.16
C GLN A 241 -19.22 -14.68 -1.53
#